data_AF-A0A7H8PR48-F1
#
_entry.id   AF-A0A7H8PR48-F1
#
_cell.length_a   1.000
_cell.length_b   1.000
_cell.length_c   1.000
_cell.angle_alpha   90.00
_cell.angle_beta   90.00
_cell.angle_gamma   90.00
#
_symmetry.space_group_name_H-M   'P 1'
#
loop_
_entity.id
_entity.type
_entity.pdbx_description
1 polymer ?
#
loop_
_entity_poly.entity_id
_entity_poly.type
_entity_poly.pdbx_seq_one_letter_code
_entity_poly.pdbx_strand_id
1 'polypeptide(L)'
;MGKNLTNVKTTFQFCDGGSCQRANSEIAIREARAYLRNEGAWDDIHTIKTRCNGRCENAPTWIVQPGNFWYKNLSPEKAIDIVSCHLNNTPEKVEEHLLYKEGWDTIKTDKERKVTLTSFTHKTDPHLGDALIAKAFASDQHLYPLFQYLFQKDKKIAIELNDGMFFDIKTPHVISYHEKYDLSITGDQINIKLAIAGIPKDADDNLVERKVTSAEVIWLKKTAIFTKAIRLKNKKGNHLVTCWIKEEDIASWHHILSIYLGMNPEHIRIKNEP
;
A
#
# COMPACT_ATOMS: atom_id res chain seq x y z
N MET A 1 24.68 -21.81 6.60
CA MET A 1 25.54 -21.86 5.41
C MET A 1 24.80 -21.19 4.27
N GLY A 2 25.43 -20.25 3.55
CA GLY A 2 24.79 -19.51 2.46
C GLY A 2 24.76 -20.33 1.17
N LYS A 3 23.81 -20.03 0.29
CA LYS A 3 23.74 -20.63 -1.05
C LYS A 3 24.82 -20.02 -1.96
N ASN A 4 25.50 -20.82 -2.77
CA ASN A 4 26.40 -20.28 -3.78
C ASN A 4 25.61 -19.69 -4.96
N LEU A 5 25.57 -18.37 -5.05
CA LEU A 5 24.79 -17.65 -6.07
C LEU A 5 25.37 -17.79 -7.49
N THR A 6 26.64 -18.20 -7.65
CA THR A 6 27.21 -18.43 -9.00
C THR A 6 26.58 -19.61 -9.72
N ASN A 7 25.92 -20.52 -8.99
CA ASN A 7 25.27 -21.70 -9.54
C ASN A 7 23.79 -21.46 -9.87
N VAL A 8 23.21 -20.37 -9.36
CA VAL A 8 21.78 -20.10 -9.51
C VAL A 8 21.47 -19.69 -10.95
N LYS A 9 20.63 -20.48 -11.62
CA LYS A 9 20.17 -20.24 -13.00
C LYS A 9 18.79 -19.60 -13.05
N THR A 10 17.95 -19.96 -12.09
CA THR A 10 16.54 -19.53 -12.03
C THR A 10 16.22 -18.99 -10.65
N THR A 11 15.50 -17.87 -10.59
CA THR A 11 15.01 -17.29 -9.33
C THR A 11 13.50 -17.16 -9.36
N PHE A 12 12.84 -17.82 -8.42
CA PHE A 12 11.42 -17.65 -8.14
C PHE A 12 11.21 -16.61 -7.05
N GLN A 13 10.28 -15.70 -7.30
CA GLN A 13 9.85 -14.68 -6.36
C GLN A 13 8.37 -14.90 -6.04
N PHE A 14 8.09 -15.36 -4.83
CA PHE A 14 6.77 -15.69 -4.36
C PHE A 14 6.17 -14.50 -3.59
N CYS A 15 5.08 -13.92 -4.10
CA CYS A 15 4.40 -12.84 -3.40
C CYS A 15 3.77 -13.35 -2.09
N ASP A 16 4.21 -12.78 -0.97
CA ASP A 16 3.69 -13.00 0.39
C ASP A 16 2.95 -11.73 0.90
N GLY A 17 2.38 -10.96 -0.03
CA GLY A 17 1.51 -9.83 0.28
C GLY A 17 0.15 -10.29 0.83
N GLY A 18 -0.54 -9.42 1.56
CA GLY A 18 -1.78 -9.79 2.28
C GLY A 18 -2.90 -10.39 1.42
N SER A 19 -3.03 -9.97 0.15
CA SER A 19 -3.99 -10.60 -0.79
C SER A 19 -3.59 -12.01 -1.19
N CYS A 20 -2.30 -12.28 -1.40
CA CYS A 20 -1.77 -13.61 -1.71
C CYS A 20 -1.87 -14.54 -0.50
N GLN A 21 -1.60 -14.04 0.71
CA GLN A 21 -1.82 -14.79 1.95
C GLN A 21 -3.29 -15.17 2.13
N ARG A 22 -4.23 -14.25 1.92
CA ARG A 22 -5.67 -14.56 1.95
C ARG A 22 -6.10 -15.55 0.87
N ALA A 23 -5.41 -15.56 -0.27
CA ALA A 23 -5.61 -16.53 -1.34
C ALA A 23 -4.80 -17.83 -1.12
N ASN A 24 -4.40 -18.12 0.13
CA ASN A 24 -3.69 -19.33 0.54
C ASN A 24 -2.36 -19.59 -0.20
N SER A 25 -1.60 -18.55 -0.52
CA SER A 25 -0.31 -18.68 -1.23
C SER A 25 0.73 -19.55 -0.53
N GLU A 26 0.66 -19.68 0.80
CA GLU A 26 1.67 -20.37 1.60
C GLU A 26 1.81 -21.85 1.23
N ILE A 27 0.70 -22.55 0.98
CA ILE A 27 0.75 -23.96 0.61
C ILE A 27 1.43 -24.16 -0.75
N ALA A 28 1.13 -23.31 -1.75
CA ALA A 28 1.78 -23.36 -3.06
C ALA A 28 3.29 -23.12 -2.96
N ILE A 29 3.72 -22.21 -2.08
CA ILE A 29 5.15 -21.95 -1.82
C ILE A 29 5.83 -23.17 -1.19
N ARG A 30 5.15 -23.84 -0.25
CA ARG A 30 5.68 -25.03 0.43
C ARG A 30 5.85 -26.19 -0.54
N GLU A 31 4.82 -26.49 -1.35
CA GLU A 31 4.89 -27.55 -2.35
C GLU A 31 6.01 -27.30 -3.38
N ALA A 32 6.12 -26.08 -3.91
CA ALA A 32 7.22 -25.72 -4.81
C ALA A 32 8.61 -25.93 -4.18
N ARG A 33 8.80 -25.48 -2.94
CA ARG A 33 10.10 -25.64 -2.25
C ARG A 33 10.40 -27.09 -1.89
N ALA A 34 9.38 -27.87 -1.52
CA ALA A 34 9.53 -29.31 -1.25
C ALA A 34 9.93 -30.05 -2.53
N TYR A 35 9.25 -29.78 -3.64
CA TYR A 35 9.57 -30.34 -4.95
C TYR A 35 11.02 -30.03 -5.35
N LEU A 36 11.43 -28.75 -5.31
CA LEU A 36 12.81 -28.35 -5.62
C LEU A 36 13.87 -29.05 -4.78
N ARG A 37 13.57 -29.33 -3.50
CA ARG A 37 14.50 -30.06 -2.63
C ARG A 37 14.59 -31.53 -2.99
N ASN A 38 13.44 -32.17 -3.22
CA ASN A 38 13.38 -33.59 -3.54
C ASN A 38 14.01 -33.90 -4.90
N GLU A 39 13.94 -32.98 -5.86
CA GLU A 39 14.61 -33.07 -7.17
C GLU A 39 16.10 -32.70 -7.13
N GLY A 40 16.67 -32.39 -5.96
CA GLY A 40 18.08 -31.97 -5.85
C GLY A 40 18.39 -30.59 -6.48
N ALA A 41 17.37 -29.86 -6.93
CA ALA A 41 17.50 -28.56 -7.62
C ALA A 41 17.73 -27.38 -6.66
N TRP A 42 17.92 -27.65 -5.36
CA TRP A 42 18.03 -26.61 -4.35
C TRP A 42 19.20 -25.67 -4.61
N ASP A 43 20.31 -26.10 -5.22
CA ASP A 43 21.47 -25.23 -5.48
C ASP A 43 21.37 -24.45 -6.80
N ASP A 44 20.66 -24.96 -7.80
CA ASP A 44 20.45 -24.30 -9.09
C ASP A 44 19.30 -23.27 -9.08
N ILE A 45 18.29 -23.44 -8.21
CA ILE A 45 17.07 -22.62 -8.21
C ILE A 45 16.89 -21.85 -6.90
N HIS A 46 17.00 -20.52 -6.95
CA HIS A 46 16.76 -19.67 -5.77
C HIS A 46 15.28 -19.33 -5.59
N THR A 47 14.83 -19.25 -4.35
CA THR A 47 13.43 -18.89 -4.04
C THR A 47 13.38 -17.77 -3.01
N ILE A 48 12.65 -16.71 -3.32
CA ILE A 48 12.53 -15.50 -2.50
C ILE A 48 11.05 -15.34 -2.15
N LYS A 49 10.74 -15.03 -0.89
CA LYS A 49 9.42 -14.48 -0.54
C LYS A 49 9.48 -12.96 -0.63
N THR A 50 8.57 -12.36 -1.39
CA THR A 50 8.48 -10.91 -1.56
C THR A 50 7.29 -10.35 -0.79
N ARG A 51 7.25 -9.03 -0.59
CA ARG A 51 6.03 -8.33 -0.19
C ARG A 51 5.08 -8.23 -1.39
N CYS A 52 4.08 -7.33 -1.32
CA CYS A 52 3.13 -7.14 -2.41
C CYS A 52 3.83 -6.78 -3.72
N ASN A 53 3.56 -7.54 -4.78
CA ASN A 53 4.08 -7.29 -6.14
C ASN A 53 3.13 -6.43 -7.00
N GLY A 54 2.11 -5.78 -6.41
CA GLY A 54 1.22 -4.85 -7.12
C GLY A 54 0.08 -5.48 -7.93
N ARG A 55 -0.04 -6.81 -8.00
CA ARG A 55 -1.10 -7.52 -8.75
C ARG A 55 -2.07 -8.28 -7.83
N CYS A 56 -2.68 -7.56 -6.89
CA CYS A 56 -3.54 -8.16 -5.85
C CYS A 56 -4.78 -8.87 -6.40
N GLU A 57 -5.32 -8.40 -7.51
CA GLU A 57 -6.47 -8.93 -8.23
C GLU A 57 -6.19 -10.31 -8.86
N ASN A 58 -4.92 -10.64 -9.08
CA ASN A 58 -4.47 -11.91 -9.67
C ASN A 58 -3.84 -12.84 -8.64
N ALA A 59 -4.00 -12.55 -7.34
CA ALA A 59 -3.38 -13.30 -6.27
C ALA A 59 -3.80 -14.79 -6.23
N PRO A 60 -2.89 -15.71 -5.85
CA PRO A 60 -1.46 -15.48 -5.62
C PRO A 60 -0.70 -15.21 -6.92
N THR A 61 0.41 -14.46 -6.85
CA THR A 61 1.26 -14.16 -8.02
C THR A 61 2.73 -14.45 -7.76
N TRP A 62 3.42 -15.00 -8.76
CA TRP A 62 4.86 -15.28 -8.73
C TRP A 62 5.56 -14.60 -9.90
N ILE A 63 6.85 -14.31 -9.72
CA ILE A 63 7.73 -13.83 -10.79
C ILE A 63 8.89 -14.81 -10.90
N VAL A 64 9.22 -15.25 -12.12
CA VAL A 64 10.38 -16.11 -12.39
C VAL A 64 11.35 -15.39 -13.29
N GLN A 65 12.63 -15.42 -12.90
CA GLN A 65 13.74 -14.82 -13.65
C GLN A 65 14.76 -15.91 -14.01
N PRO A 66 15.44 -15.80 -15.17
CA PRO A 66 15.28 -14.75 -16.21
C PRO A 66 13.99 -14.89 -17.05
N GLY A 67 13.72 -13.91 -17.92
CA GLY A 67 12.57 -13.91 -18.86
C GLY A 67 11.29 -13.24 -18.32
N ASN A 68 11.35 -12.75 -17.07
CA ASN A 68 10.28 -11.98 -16.44
C ASN A 68 8.89 -12.66 -16.56
N PHE A 69 8.81 -13.94 -16.21
CA PHE A 69 7.56 -14.70 -16.23
C PHE A 69 6.71 -14.38 -15.00
N TRP A 70 5.57 -13.73 -15.21
CA TRP A 70 4.60 -13.46 -14.15
C TRP A 70 3.49 -14.51 -14.21
N TYR A 71 3.30 -15.23 -13.11
CA TYR A 71 2.20 -16.19 -12.95
C TYR A 71 1.10 -15.62 -12.06
N LYS A 72 -0.14 -16.07 -12.29
CA LYS A 72 -1.34 -15.63 -11.58
C LYS A 72 -2.18 -16.80 -11.07
N ASN A 73 -3.02 -16.52 -10.07
CA ASN A 73 -4.00 -17.47 -9.52
C ASN A 73 -3.35 -18.84 -9.21
N LEU A 74 -2.17 -18.82 -8.56
CA LEU A 74 -1.43 -20.04 -8.25
C LEU A 74 -2.21 -20.91 -7.26
N SER A 75 -2.18 -22.21 -7.51
CA SER A 75 -2.59 -23.28 -6.58
C SER A 75 -1.39 -24.20 -6.32
N PRO A 76 -1.45 -25.10 -5.32
CA PRO A 76 -0.40 -26.10 -5.09
C PRO A 76 -0.05 -26.93 -6.33
N GLU A 77 -1.04 -27.31 -7.12
CA GLU A 77 -0.86 -28.13 -8.33
C GLU A 77 -0.11 -27.34 -9.41
N LYS A 78 -0.60 -26.12 -9.72
CA LYS A 78 0.08 -25.22 -10.68
C LYS A 78 1.51 -24.89 -10.25
N ALA A 79 1.74 -24.76 -8.94
CA ALA A 79 3.05 -24.50 -8.40
C ALA A 79 4.06 -25.60 -8.76
N ILE A 80 3.65 -26.87 -8.62
CA ILE A 80 4.48 -28.02 -9.01
C ILE A 80 4.71 -28.02 -10.52
N ASP A 81 3.67 -27.83 -11.33
CA ASP A 81 3.76 -27.83 -12.79
C ASP A 81 4.72 -26.75 -13.30
N ILE A 82 4.59 -25.52 -12.77
CA ILE A 82 5.44 -24.38 -13.14
C ILE A 82 6.89 -24.66 -12.75
N VAL A 83 7.13 -25.10 -11.52
CA VAL A 83 8.50 -25.37 -11.04
C VAL A 83 9.15 -26.48 -11.85
N SER A 84 8.43 -27.56 -12.13
CA SER A 84 8.90 -28.67 -12.96
C SER A 84 9.25 -28.20 -14.37
N CYS A 85 8.39 -27.38 -14.99
CA CYS A 85 8.66 -26.85 -16.35
C CYS A 85 9.90 -25.95 -16.38
N HIS A 86 10.08 -25.07 -15.40
CA HIS A 86 11.28 -24.23 -15.31
C HIS A 86 12.55 -25.04 -15.00
N LEU A 87 12.46 -26.07 -14.15
CA LEU A 87 13.58 -26.99 -13.88
C LEU A 87 14.01 -27.72 -15.16
N ASN A 88 13.03 -28.13 -15.98
CA ASN A 88 13.25 -28.83 -17.23
C ASN A 88 13.46 -27.90 -18.44
N ASN A 89 13.61 -26.58 -18.24
CA ASN A 89 13.75 -25.58 -19.30
C ASN A 89 12.65 -25.64 -20.38
N THR A 90 11.40 -25.89 -19.97
CA THR A 90 10.21 -25.94 -20.84
C THR A 90 9.07 -25.01 -20.36
N PRO A 91 9.34 -23.73 -20.00
CA PRO A 91 8.34 -22.82 -19.43
C PRO A 91 7.17 -22.52 -20.38
N GLU A 92 7.32 -22.74 -21.68
CA GLU A 92 6.25 -22.62 -22.69
C GLU A 92 5.07 -23.56 -22.44
N LYS A 93 5.29 -24.71 -21.77
CA LYS A 93 4.25 -25.68 -21.45
C LYS A 93 3.24 -25.19 -20.40
N VAL A 94 3.58 -24.14 -19.66
CA VAL A 94 2.72 -23.52 -18.63
C VAL A 94 2.31 -22.09 -19.00
N GLU A 95 2.36 -21.73 -20.29
CA GLU A 95 2.03 -20.38 -20.76
C GLU A 95 0.58 -19.96 -20.44
N GLU A 96 -0.34 -20.91 -20.35
CA GLU A 96 -1.73 -20.69 -19.93
C GLU A 96 -1.87 -20.13 -18.50
N HIS A 97 -0.88 -20.35 -17.64
CA HIS A 97 -0.84 -19.82 -16.27
C HIS A 97 -0.22 -18.42 -16.19
N LEU A 98 0.36 -17.91 -17.28
CA LEU A 98 1.01 -16.61 -17.30
C LEU A 98 0.01 -15.45 -17.24
N LEU A 99 0.35 -14.47 -16.42
CA LEU A 99 -0.16 -13.10 -16.47
C LEU A 99 0.62 -12.28 -17.50
N TYR A 100 1.94 -12.45 -17.57
CA TYR A 100 2.82 -11.68 -18.43
C TYR A 100 4.16 -12.41 -18.64
N LYS A 101 4.84 -12.16 -19.75
CA LYS A 101 6.26 -12.45 -19.94
C LYS A 101 6.89 -11.37 -20.80
N GLU A 102 8.22 -11.27 -20.75
CA GLU A 102 8.98 -10.37 -21.61
C GLU A 102 8.60 -10.55 -23.09
N GLY A 103 8.47 -9.43 -23.82
CA GLY A 103 8.05 -9.41 -25.22
C GLY A 103 6.54 -9.39 -25.45
N TRP A 104 5.71 -9.39 -24.40
CA TRP A 104 4.27 -9.14 -24.55
C TRP A 104 3.94 -7.64 -24.44
N ASP A 105 3.00 -7.18 -25.27
CA ASP A 105 2.47 -5.81 -25.22
C ASP A 105 1.28 -5.66 -24.25
N THR A 106 0.68 -6.79 -23.86
CA THR A 106 -0.50 -6.82 -22.99
C THR A 106 -0.36 -7.88 -21.91
N ILE A 107 -1.01 -7.62 -20.78
CA ILE A 107 -1.13 -8.58 -19.69
C ILE A 107 -2.37 -9.46 -19.91
N LYS A 108 -2.26 -10.76 -19.66
CA LYS A 108 -3.38 -11.71 -19.71
C LYS A 108 -4.09 -11.71 -18.35
N THR A 109 -5.21 -11.02 -18.22
CA THR A 109 -5.95 -10.90 -16.96
C THR A 109 -7.45 -10.82 -17.21
N ASP A 110 -8.21 -11.59 -16.45
CA ASP A 110 -9.66 -11.67 -16.42
C ASP A 110 -10.28 -10.72 -15.36
N LYS A 111 -9.43 -10.09 -14.55
CA LYS A 111 -9.81 -9.29 -13.37
C LYS A 111 -9.26 -7.87 -13.43
N GLU A 112 -9.00 -7.33 -14.62
CA GLU A 112 -8.47 -5.98 -14.73
C GLU A 112 -9.44 -4.99 -14.09
N ARG A 113 -8.93 -4.19 -13.16
CA ARG A 113 -9.72 -3.15 -12.51
C ARG A 113 -9.58 -1.89 -13.33
N LYS A 114 -10.71 -1.29 -13.72
CA LYS A 114 -10.68 0.08 -14.25
C LYS A 114 -10.03 0.98 -13.21
N VAL A 115 -8.89 1.56 -13.56
CA VAL A 115 -8.22 2.55 -12.71
C VAL A 115 -9.17 3.74 -12.59
N THR A 116 -9.83 3.85 -11.44
CA THR A 116 -10.65 5.01 -11.13
C THR A 116 -9.71 6.06 -10.57
N LEU A 117 -9.47 7.12 -11.34
CA LEU A 117 -8.69 8.24 -10.85
C LEU A 117 -9.36 8.83 -9.61
N THR A 118 -8.54 9.13 -8.60
CA THR A 118 -9.00 9.80 -7.39
C THR A 118 -9.54 11.18 -7.76
N SER A 119 -10.75 11.48 -7.28
CA SER A 119 -11.42 12.75 -7.48
C SER A 119 -12.13 13.15 -6.19
N PHE A 120 -12.30 14.45 -5.99
CA PHE A 120 -13.15 14.99 -4.93
C PHE A 120 -14.62 14.75 -5.25
N THR A 121 -15.43 14.66 -4.21
CA THR A 121 -16.89 14.57 -4.29
C THR A 121 -17.50 15.53 -3.29
N HIS A 122 -18.60 16.20 -3.68
CA HIS A 122 -19.39 17.01 -2.76
C HIS A 122 -20.04 16.11 -1.70
N LYS A 123 -19.82 16.43 -0.43
CA LYS A 123 -20.41 15.73 0.71
C LYS A 123 -20.70 16.71 1.85
N THR A 124 -21.82 16.53 2.52
CA THR A 124 -22.09 17.17 3.80
C THR A 124 -21.50 16.30 4.91
N ASP A 125 -20.40 16.76 5.50
CA ASP A 125 -19.74 16.10 6.62
C ASP A 125 -20.47 16.42 7.95
N PRO A 126 -20.74 15.44 8.83
CA PRO A 126 -21.46 15.70 10.08
C PRO A 126 -20.80 16.72 11.01
N HIS A 127 -19.47 16.86 10.95
CA HIS A 127 -18.71 17.75 11.83
C HIS A 127 -18.23 19.01 11.10
N LEU A 128 -17.91 18.89 9.81
CA LEU A 128 -17.30 19.97 9.04
C LEU A 128 -18.28 20.73 8.14
N GLY A 129 -19.50 20.22 7.93
CA GLY A 129 -20.46 20.79 6.97
C GLY A 129 -20.09 20.45 5.52
N ASP A 130 -20.48 21.31 4.58
CA ASP A 130 -20.31 21.05 3.15
C ASP A 130 -18.85 21.11 2.70
N ALA A 131 -18.34 19.97 2.24
CA ALA A 131 -16.95 19.80 1.85
C ALA A 131 -16.80 19.04 0.52
N LEU A 132 -15.66 19.25 -0.12
CA LEU A 132 -15.13 18.35 -1.13
C LEU A 132 -14.26 17.31 -0.45
N ILE A 133 -14.58 16.03 -0.61
CA ILE A 133 -13.84 14.92 -0.01
C ILE A 133 -13.33 13.97 -1.09
N ALA A 134 -12.03 13.73 -1.10
CA ALA A 134 -11.38 12.69 -1.89
C ALA A 134 -10.90 11.55 -0.97
N LYS A 135 -11.20 10.31 -1.35
CA LYS A 135 -10.70 9.13 -0.64
C LYS A 135 -9.24 8.88 -1.04
N ALA A 136 -8.36 8.76 -0.05
CA ALA A 136 -6.94 8.49 -0.25
C ALA A 136 -6.55 7.11 0.27
N PHE A 137 -5.35 6.66 -0.07
CA PHE A 137 -4.80 5.40 0.44
C PHE A 137 -4.31 5.55 1.88
N ALA A 138 -4.74 4.64 2.74
CA ALA A 138 -4.40 4.59 4.16
C ALA A 138 -3.30 3.56 4.49
N SER A 139 -2.54 3.10 3.49
CA SER A 139 -1.45 2.16 3.72
C SER A 139 -0.19 2.87 4.20
N ASP A 140 0.69 2.13 4.85
CA ASP A 140 2.04 2.53 5.23
C ASP A 140 2.84 3.18 4.08
N GLN A 141 2.78 2.60 2.88
CA GLN A 141 3.45 3.13 1.68
C GLN A 141 3.04 4.56 1.30
N HIS A 142 1.88 5.03 1.77
CA HIS A 142 1.41 6.40 1.50
C HIS A 142 1.45 7.28 2.75
N LEU A 143 1.03 6.77 3.90
CA LEU A 143 0.98 7.55 5.15
C LEU A 143 2.36 7.85 5.71
N TYR A 144 3.30 6.90 5.64
CA TYR A 144 4.64 7.12 6.17
C TYR A 144 5.39 8.26 5.46
N PRO A 145 5.52 8.27 4.11
CA PRO A 145 6.17 9.38 3.43
C PRO A 145 5.41 10.71 3.59
N LEU A 146 4.08 10.67 3.64
CA LEU A 146 3.25 11.86 3.91
C LEU A 146 3.59 12.47 5.28
N PHE A 147 3.67 11.66 6.33
CA PHE A 147 4.00 12.16 7.66
C PHE A 147 5.45 12.61 7.79
N GLN A 148 6.40 11.94 7.11
CA GLN A 148 7.75 12.47 6.99
C GLN A 148 7.73 13.88 6.37
N TYR A 149 7.00 14.07 5.28
CA TYR A 149 6.89 15.37 4.62
C TYR A 149 6.26 16.46 5.51
N LEU A 150 5.17 16.13 6.22
CA LEU A 150 4.40 17.09 7.01
C LEU A 150 5.12 17.50 8.30
N PHE A 151 5.93 16.63 8.91
CA PHE A 151 6.46 16.87 10.25
C PHE A 151 7.99 17.05 10.33
N GLN A 152 8.77 16.69 9.30
CA GLN A 152 10.24 16.82 9.37
C GLN A 152 10.76 18.24 9.11
N LYS A 153 9.95 19.12 8.56
CA LYS A 153 10.31 20.53 8.27
C LYS A 153 9.34 21.47 8.97
N ASP A 154 9.72 22.73 9.08
CA ASP A 154 8.80 23.77 9.50
C ASP A 154 7.66 23.87 8.45
N LYS A 155 6.49 23.37 8.84
CA LYS A 155 5.28 23.29 8.05
C LYS A 155 4.17 23.96 8.80
N LYS A 156 3.37 24.72 8.08
CA LYS A 156 2.27 25.50 8.66
C LYS A 156 1.03 24.61 8.74
N ILE A 157 1.06 23.69 9.69
CA ILE A 157 0.01 22.69 9.91
C ILE A 157 -0.51 22.75 11.33
N ALA A 158 -1.74 22.29 11.52
CA ALA A 158 -2.31 22.07 12.85
C ALA A 158 -2.87 20.65 12.94
N ILE A 159 -2.85 20.09 14.14
CA ILE A 159 -3.27 18.72 14.40
C ILE A 159 -4.45 18.71 15.35
N GLU A 160 -5.49 17.98 14.96
CA GLU A 160 -6.65 17.69 15.79
C GLU A 160 -6.65 16.21 16.13
N LEU A 161 -6.72 15.89 17.42
CA LEU A 161 -6.78 14.52 17.94
C LEU A 161 -8.22 14.08 18.17
N ASN A 162 -8.40 12.77 18.42
CA ASN A 162 -9.71 12.14 18.62
C ASN A 162 -10.47 12.59 19.88
N ASP A 163 -9.76 13.16 20.86
CA ASP A 163 -10.34 13.79 22.06
C ASP A 163 -10.72 15.26 21.84
N GLY A 164 -10.55 15.78 20.62
CA GLY A 164 -10.83 17.17 20.25
C GLY A 164 -9.71 18.15 20.57
N MET A 165 -8.58 17.68 21.14
CA MET A 165 -7.42 18.56 21.35
C MET A 165 -6.86 19.05 20.01
N PHE A 166 -6.55 20.35 19.95
CA PHE A 166 -6.07 21.02 18.75
C PHE A 166 -4.73 21.70 19.01
N PHE A 167 -3.74 21.42 18.15
CA PHE A 167 -2.37 21.90 18.30
C PHE A 167 -1.87 22.55 17.02
N ASP A 168 -1.46 23.81 17.09
CA ASP A 168 -0.74 24.47 16.00
C ASP A 168 0.74 24.06 16.03
N ILE A 169 1.23 23.35 15.01
CA ILE A 169 2.59 22.79 15.01
C ILE A 169 3.60 23.89 14.69
N LYS A 170 4.49 24.17 15.65
CA LYS A 170 5.49 25.25 15.60
C LYS A 170 6.90 24.74 15.40
N THR A 171 7.13 23.46 15.68
CA THR A 171 8.45 22.84 15.61
C THR A 171 8.36 21.50 14.90
N PRO A 172 9.43 21.06 14.21
CA PRO A 172 9.49 19.73 13.62
C PRO A 172 9.31 18.62 14.66
N HIS A 173 8.69 17.52 14.26
CA HIS A 173 8.50 16.34 15.09
C HIS A 173 9.32 15.17 14.54
N VAL A 174 9.75 14.28 15.44
CA VAL A 174 10.43 13.04 15.07
C VAL A 174 9.41 12.03 14.60
N ILE A 175 9.63 11.47 13.40
CA ILE A 175 8.80 10.43 12.81
C ILE A 175 9.55 9.11 12.86
N SER A 176 9.02 8.14 13.61
CA SER A 176 9.58 6.81 13.76
C SER A 176 8.60 5.76 13.25
N TYR A 177 9.10 4.81 12.46
CA TYR A 177 8.33 3.63 12.02
C TYR A 177 9.14 2.34 12.21
N HIS A 178 9.80 2.23 13.37
CA HIS A 178 10.60 1.06 13.73
C HIS A 178 9.78 -0.05 14.39
N GLU A 179 8.62 0.29 14.95
CA GLU A 179 7.71 -0.70 15.51
C GLU A 179 6.97 -1.45 14.40
N LYS A 180 6.69 -2.73 14.65
CA LYS A 180 6.13 -3.65 13.66
C LYS A 180 4.86 -3.13 12.97
N TYR A 181 4.01 -2.41 13.71
CA TYR A 181 2.72 -1.92 13.23
C TYR A 181 2.59 -0.40 13.27
N ASP A 182 3.31 0.24 14.18
CA ASP A 182 3.03 1.57 14.67
C ASP A 182 4.02 2.61 14.17
N LEU A 183 3.46 3.68 13.61
CA LEU A 183 4.15 4.93 13.38
C LEU A 183 3.96 5.83 14.61
N SER A 184 5.06 6.42 15.07
CA SER A 184 5.07 7.40 16.14
C SER A 184 5.50 8.77 15.62
N ILE A 185 4.76 9.80 16.01
CA ILE A 185 5.06 11.22 15.78
C ILE A 185 5.29 11.84 17.14
N THR A 186 6.52 12.25 17.44
CA THR A 186 6.92 12.70 18.78
C THR A 186 7.59 14.06 18.73
N GLY A 187 7.10 14.99 19.54
CA GLY A 187 7.70 16.29 19.78
C GLY A 187 7.10 16.93 21.03
N ASP A 188 7.48 18.17 21.32
CA ASP A 188 7.07 18.86 22.55
C ASP A 188 5.55 19.11 22.61
N GLN A 189 4.90 19.18 21.45
CA GLN A 189 3.51 19.58 21.33
C GLN A 189 2.55 18.40 21.25
N ILE A 190 2.94 17.35 20.56
CA ILE A 190 2.12 16.16 20.34
C ILE A 190 2.96 14.88 20.45
N ASN A 191 2.31 13.83 20.92
CA ASN A 191 2.81 12.48 20.89
C ASN A 191 1.72 11.55 20.38
N ILE A 192 1.83 11.14 19.11
CA ILE A 192 0.79 10.37 18.41
C ILE A 192 1.35 9.02 18.02
N LYS A 193 0.55 7.97 18.23
CA LYS A 193 0.88 6.60 17.82
C LYS A 193 -0.25 5.99 16.99
N LEU A 194 0.02 5.73 15.71
CA LEU A 194 -0.95 5.20 14.74
C LEU A 194 -0.48 3.85 14.18
N ALA A 195 -1.36 2.86 14.17
CA ALA A 195 -1.08 1.62 13.46
C ALA A 195 -1.32 1.84 11.96
N ILE A 196 -0.26 1.84 11.14
CA ILE A 196 -0.35 2.06 9.68
C ILE A 196 0.03 0.82 8.88
N ALA A 197 0.73 -0.14 9.47
CA ALA A 197 1.05 -1.42 8.82
C ALA A 197 -0.19 -2.32 8.66
N GLY A 198 -0.05 -3.41 7.91
CA GLY A 198 -1.01 -4.52 7.95
C GLY A 198 -0.97 -5.22 9.31
N ILE A 199 -2.14 -5.38 9.94
CA ILE A 199 -2.29 -6.10 11.22
C ILE A 199 -2.88 -7.50 10.97
N PRO A 200 -2.57 -8.49 11.82
CA PRO A 200 -3.12 -9.83 11.69
C PRO A 200 -4.62 -9.87 12.03
N LYS A 201 -5.32 -10.95 11.68
CA LYS A 201 -6.78 -11.05 11.88
C LYS A 201 -7.17 -11.17 13.36
N ASP A 202 -6.28 -11.71 14.17
CA ASP A 202 -6.35 -11.95 15.61
C ASP A 202 -5.65 -10.86 16.43
N ALA A 203 -5.42 -9.69 15.83
CA ALA A 203 -4.91 -8.52 16.54
C ALA A 203 -5.82 -8.14 17.71
N ASP A 204 -5.22 -7.68 18.81
CA ASP A 204 -5.94 -7.21 19.99
C ASP A 204 -6.73 -5.91 19.70
N ASP A 205 -7.74 -5.65 20.53
CA ASP A 205 -8.66 -4.53 20.35
C ASP A 205 -7.95 -3.16 20.36
N ASN A 206 -6.88 -2.99 21.16
CA ASN A 206 -6.14 -1.73 21.19
C ASN A 206 -5.47 -1.45 19.85
N LEU A 207 -4.82 -2.46 19.27
CA LEU A 207 -4.20 -2.35 17.95
C LEU A 207 -5.26 -2.10 16.85
N VAL A 208 -6.43 -2.75 16.94
CA VAL A 208 -7.54 -2.55 15.99
C VAL A 208 -8.11 -1.14 16.07
N GLU A 209 -8.27 -0.57 17.27
CA GLU A 209 -8.80 0.79 17.46
C GLU A 209 -7.88 1.86 16.87
N ARG A 210 -6.55 1.71 17.04
CA ARG A 210 -5.55 2.65 16.49
C ARG A 210 -5.20 2.41 15.02
N LYS A 211 -5.69 1.32 14.42
CA LYS A 211 -5.40 0.98 13.02
C LYS A 211 -6.08 1.96 12.08
N VAL A 212 -5.26 2.72 11.35
CA VAL A 212 -5.74 3.55 10.25
C VAL A 212 -6.20 2.67 9.10
N THR A 213 -7.47 2.77 8.72
CA THR A 213 -8.05 2.04 7.59
C THR A 213 -8.68 2.97 6.55
N SER A 214 -8.90 4.23 6.90
CA SER A 214 -9.44 5.24 6.00
C SER A 214 -8.64 6.53 6.11
N ALA A 215 -8.35 7.11 4.95
CA ALA A 215 -7.76 8.43 4.82
C ALA A 215 -8.59 9.25 3.84
N GLU A 216 -8.85 10.49 4.20
CA GLU A 216 -9.67 11.43 3.44
C GLU A 216 -8.92 12.74 3.30
N VAL A 217 -8.76 13.22 2.06
CA VAL A 217 -8.32 14.59 1.82
C VAL A 217 -9.57 15.45 1.68
N ILE A 218 -9.66 16.49 2.49
CA ILE A 218 -10.82 17.34 2.65
C ILE A 218 -10.45 18.74 2.20
N TRP A 219 -11.29 19.31 1.35
CA TRP A 219 -11.22 20.69 0.92
C TRP A 219 -12.55 21.37 1.29
N LEU A 220 -12.53 22.11 2.39
CA LEU A 220 -13.72 22.65 3.03
C LEU A 220 -13.92 24.11 2.68
N LYS A 221 -15.12 24.45 2.21
CA LYS A 221 -15.52 25.83 1.95
C LYS A 221 -16.13 26.42 3.22
N LYS A 222 -15.31 27.04 4.08
CA LYS A 222 -15.83 27.73 5.27
C LYS A 222 -16.37 29.12 4.93
N THR A 223 -15.64 29.91 4.12
CA THR A 223 -16.01 31.29 3.68
C THR A 223 -15.20 31.71 2.42
N ALA A 224 -14.47 32.84 2.45
CA ALA A 224 -13.48 33.28 1.44
C ALA A 224 -12.15 32.51 1.53
N ILE A 225 -12.03 31.62 2.52
CA ILE A 225 -10.87 30.79 2.82
C ILE A 225 -11.29 29.32 2.73
N PHE A 226 -10.47 28.50 2.09
CA PHE A 226 -10.73 27.07 1.93
C PHE A 226 -9.84 26.22 2.82
N THR A 227 -10.32 25.79 3.97
CA THR A 227 -9.50 24.95 4.86
C THR A 227 -9.22 23.58 4.23
N LYS A 228 -7.95 23.16 4.24
CA LYS A 228 -7.49 21.89 3.68
C LYS A 228 -7.11 20.94 4.80
N ALA A 229 -7.47 19.68 4.70
CA ALA A 229 -7.14 18.71 5.73
C ALA A 229 -6.94 17.30 5.21
N ILE A 230 -6.24 16.49 6.01
CA ILE A 230 -6.18 15.04 5.86
C ILE A 230 -6.76 14.44 7.13
N ARG A 231 -7.86 13.71 7.01
CA ARG A 231 -8.53 13.05 8.13
C ARG A 231 -8.33 11.55 8.07
N LEU A 232 -7.86 10.99 9.19
CA LEU A 232 -7.62 9.57 9.37
C LEU A 232 -8.67 8.97 10.30
N LYS A 233 -9.18 7.80 9.90
CA LYS A 233 -10.19 7.04 10.66
C LYS A 233 -9.85 5.57 10.74
N ASN A 234 -10.33 4.93 11.81
CA ASN A 234 -10.24 3.49 11.98
C ASN A 234 -11.38 2.74 11.25
N LYS A 235 -11.42 1.41 11.40
CA LYS A 235 -12.39 0.55 10.71
C LYS A 235 -13.84 0.84 11.10
N LYS A 236 -14.07 1.29 12.34
CA LYS A 236 -15.39 1.67 12.87
C LYS A 236 -15.83 3.06 12.39
N GLY A 237 -14.97 3.79 11.71
CA GLY A 237 -15.22 5.17 11.29
C GLY A 237 -14.88 6.19 12.37
N ASN A 238 -14.33 5.77 13.51
CA ASN A 238 -13.90 6.68 14.56
C ASN A 238 -12.74 7.54 14.06
N HIS A 239 -12.78 8.82 14.39
CA HIS A 239 -11.70 9.76 14.13
C HIS A 239 -10.45 9.38 14.91
N LEU A 240 -9.28 9.48 14.26
CA LEU A 240 -7.98 9.26 14.88
C LEU A 240 -7.21 10.57 14.94
N VAL A 241 -6.98 11.19 13.77
CA VAL A 241 -6.21 12.42 13.61
C VAL A 241 -6.72 13.20 12.40
N THR A 242 -6.83 14.52 12.52
CA THR A 242 -6.91 15.43 11.37
C THR A 242 -5.64 16.27 11.29
N CYS A 243 -4.98 16.26 10.13
CA CYS A 243 -3.91 17.18 9.80
C CYS A 243 -4.47 18.33 8.97
N TRP A 244 -4.60 19.50 9.57
CA TRP A 244 -5.03 20.73 8.95
C TRP A 244 -3.85 21.45 8.29
N ILE A 245 -4.00 21.86 7.04
CA ILE A 245 -2.98 22.61 6.29
C ILE A 245 -3.43 24.07 6.24
N LYS A 246 -2.60 25.00 6.74
CA LYS A 246 -2.91 26.44 6.70
C LYS A 246 -2.90 26.94 5.25
N GLU A 247 -3.70 27.96 4.97
CA GLU A 247 -3.90 28.48 3.60
C GLU A 247 -2.62 28.89 2.90
N GLU A 248 -1.72 29.50 3.66
CA GLU A 248 -0.44 29.99 3.15
C GLU A 248 0.57 28.88 2.81
N ASP A 249 0.33 27.62 3.20
CA ASP A 249 1.19 26.47 2.86
C ASP A 249 0.73 25.78 1.57
N ILE A 250 0.81 26.53 0.48
CA ILE A 250 0.49 26.06 -0.88
C ILE A 250 1.37 24.85 -1.26
N ALA A 251 2.63 24.84 -0.83
CA ALA A 251 3.56 23.76 -1.11
C ALA A 251 3.11 22.42 -0.53
N SER A 252 2.62 22.41 0.71
CA SER A 252 2.07 21.19 1.32
C SER A 252 0.79 20.74 0.65
N TRP A 253 -0.08 21.67 0.25
CA TRP A 253 -1.26 21.33 -0.53
C TRP A 253 -0.93 20.70 -1.90
N HIS A 254 0.00 21.30 -2.64
CA HIS A 254 0.44 20.77 -3.94
C HIS A 254 1.09 19.39 -3.80
N HIS A 255 1.87 19.17 -2.74
CA HIS A 255 2.43 17.86 -2.45
C HIS A 255 1.34 16.81 -2.21
N ILE A 256 0.30 17.15 -1.43
CA ILE A 256 -0.84 16.27 -1.17
C ILE A 256 -1.58 15.93 -2.47
N LEU A 257 -1.87 16.92 -3.32
CA LEU A 257 -2.54 16.68 -4.59
C LEU A 257 -1.69 15.81 -5.53
N SER A 258 -0.44 16.20 -5.78
CA SER A 258 0.42 15.54 -6.75
C SER A 258 0.92 14.16 -6.32
N ILE A 259 1.44 14.04 -5.10
CA ILE A 259 2.08 12.83 -4.61
C ILE A 259 1.07 11.91 -3.91
N TYR A 260 0.24 12.46 -3.02
CA TYR A 260 -0.66 11.63 -2.22
C TYR A 260 -1.95 11.24 -2.96
N LEU A 261 -2.50 12.13 -3.80
CA LEU A 261 -3.70 11.86 -4.59
C LEU A 261 -3.44 11.52 -6.06
N GLY A 262 -2.22 11.71 -6.58
CA GLY A 262 -1.92 11.54 -8.01
C GLY A 262 -2.74 12.50 -8.88
N MET A 263 -2.83 13.76 -8.47
CA MET A 263 -3.67 14.79 -9.07
C MET A 263 -2.84 16.02 -9.44
N ASN A 264 -3.04 16.56 -10.64
CA ASN A 264 -2.41 17.82 -11.03
C ASN A 264 -3.01 18.96 -10.18
N PRO A 265 -2.20 19.75 -9.43
CA PRO A 265 -2.69 20.88 -8.65
C PRO A 265 -3.42 21.96 -9.48
N GLU A 266 -3.10 22.09 -10.76
CA GLU A 266 -3.74 23.04 -11.68
C GLU A 266 -5.06 22.51 -12.25
N HIS A 267 -5.29 21.19 -12.19
CA HIS A 267 -6.46 20.52 -12.75
C HIS A 267 -7.02 19.54 -11.72
N ILE A 268 -7.59 20.10 -10.65
CA ILE A 268 -8.19 19.33 -9.56
C ILE A 268 -9.44 18.63 -10.07
N ARG A 269 -9.48 17.30 -9.96
CA ARG A 269 -10.63 16.50 -10.40
C ARG A 269 -11.73 16.53 -9.36
N ILE A 270 -12.88 17.10 -9.69
CA ILE A 270 -14.10 17.08 -8.88
C ILE A 270 -15.16 16.28 -9.65
N LYS A 271 -15.74 15.25 -9.03
CA LYS A 271 -16.84 14.48 -9.61
C LYS A 271 -18.14 15.27 -9.46
N ASN A 272 -18.93 15.27 -10.54
CA ASN A 272 -20.19 16.01 -10.65
C ASN A 272 -19.99 17.53 -10.54
N GLU A 273 -19.03 18.09 -11.28
CA GLU A 273 -19.19 19.48 -11.70
C GLU A 273 -20.35 19.53 -12.71
N PRO A 274 -21.35 20.42 -12.54
CA PRO A 274 -22.31 20.70 -13.60
C PRO A 274 -21.62 21.25 -14.86
#